data_AF-A0A158GP59-F1
#
_entry.id   AF-A0A158GP59-F1
#
_cell.length_a   1.000
_cell.length_b   1.000
_cell.length_c   1.000
_cell.angle_alpha   90.00
_cell.angle_beta   90.00
_cell.angle_gamma   90.00
#
_symmetry.space_group_name_H-M   'P 1'
#
loop_
_entity.id
_entity.type
_entity.pdbx_description
1 polymer ?
#
loop_
_entity_poly.entity_id
_entity_poly.type
_entity_poly.pdbx_seq_one_letter_code
_entity_poly.pdbx_strand_id
1 'polypeptide(L)' 'MVDVGNWDNSRAVNLPGEAGDPDSRHYRDLVSMWLKGEYFPLLYSRAAVEAATESRIHLVPGTQTK' A
#
# COMPACT_ATOMS: atom_id res chain seq x y z
N MET A 1 2.75 -2.06 -13.24
CA MET A 1 3.91 -1.86 -14.12
C MET A 1 5.13 -1.57 -13.27
N VAL A 2 6.25 -2.24 -13.54
CA VAL A 2 7.49 -2.08 -12.77
C VAL A 2 8.50 -1.36 -13.65
N ASP A 3 9.06 -0.25 -13.16
CA ASP A 3 10.08 0.53 -13.85
C ASP A 3 11.46 0.17 -13.30
N VAL A 4 12.16 -0.73 -14.01
CA VAL A 4 13.46 -1.24 -13.58
C VAL A 4 14.51 -0.15 -13.75
N GLY A 5 15.12 0.26 -12.64
CA GLY A 5 16.09 1.37 -12.60
C GLY A 5 15.49 2.68 -12.06
N ASN A 6 14.17 2.81 -12.03
CA ASN A 6 13.46 3.90 -11.35
C ASN A 6 12.24 3.38 -10.59
N TRP A 7 12.50 2.61 -9.52
CA TRP A 7 11.48 1.85 -8.81
C TRP A 7 10.34 2.70 -8.24
N ASP A 8 10.60 3.95 -7.85
CA ASP A 8 9.57 4.90 -7.36
C ASP A 8 8.56 5.33 -8.44
N ASN A 9 8.88 5.12 -9.73
CA ASN A 9 7.97 5.34 -10.85
C ASN A 9 7.08 4.12 -11.16
N SER A 10 7.21 3.04 -10.39
CA SER A 10 6.34 1.87 -10.54
C SER A 10 4.90 2.19 -10.19
N ARG A 11 3.96 1.45 -10.80
CA ARG A 11 2.52 1.68 -10.68
C ARG A 11 1.78 0.38 -10.38
N ALA A 12 0.79 0.42 -9.51
CA ALA A 12 -0.02 -0.72 -9.12
C ALA A 12 -1.51 -0.36 -8.98
N VAL A 13 -2.36 -1.37 -9.00
CA VAL A 13 -3.78 -1.28 -8.63
C VAL A 13 -4.20 -2.67 -8.13
N ASN A 14 -4.99 -2.71 -7.05
CA ASN A 14 -5.53 -3.96 -6.52
C ASN A 14 -7.05 -3.84 -6.36
N LEU A 15 -7.81 -4.66 -7.09
CA LEU A 15 -9.27 -4.63 -7.04
C LEU A 15 -9.77 -5.61 -5.96
N PRO A 16 -10.72 -5.22 -5.09
CA PRO A 16 -11.40 -3.92 -5.00
C PRO A 16 -10.70 -2.87 -4.10
N GLY A 17 -9.78 -3.32 -3.26
CA GLY A 17 -9.03 -2.53 -2.29
C GLY A 17 -7.95 -3.40 -1.65
N GLU A 18 -7.21 -2.85 -0.69
CA GLU A 18 -6.11 -3.55 -0.03
C GLU A 18 -6.57 -4.34 1.23
N ALA A 19 -7.72 -4.02 1.80
CA ALA A 19 -8.23 -4.67 3.00
C ALA A 19 -9.20 -5.82 2.67
N GLY A 20 -9.13 -6.89 3.45
CA GLY A 20 -10.11 -7.99 3.43
C GLY A 20 -11.31 -7.79 4.37
N ASP A 21 -11.22 -6.82 5.29
CA ASP A 21 -12.29 -6.47 6.23
C ASP A 21 -13.30 -5.52 5.56
N PRO A 22 -14.59 -5.89 5.44
CA PRO A 22 -15.63 -5.04 4.85
C PRO A 22 -15.81 -3.66 5.49
N ASP A 23 -15.50 -3.53 6.79
CA ASP A 23 -15.64 -2.27 7.53
C ASP A 23 -14.41 -1.35 7.39
N SER A 24 -13.33 -1.84 6.76
CA SER A 24 -12.14 -1.04 6.48
C SER A 24 -12.40 -0.01 5.37
N ARG A 25 -11.89 1.20 5.55
CA ARG A 25 -11.86 2.23 4.49
C ARG A 25 -11.15 1.77 3.22
N HIS A 26 -10.21 0.82 3.34
CA HIS A 26 -9.42 0.28 2.23
C HIS A 26 -10.03 -0.99 1.61
N TYR A 27 -11.28 -1.33 1.93
CA TYR A 27 -11.93 -2.53 1.39
C TYR A 27 -12.27 -2.40 -0.10
N ARG A 28 -12.68 -1.19 -0.54
CA ARG A 28 -13.20 -0.93 -1.90
C ARG A 28 -12.79 0.43 -2.47
N ASP A 29 -11.84 1.12 -1.84
CA ASP A 29 -11.41 2.47 -2.23
C ASP A 29 -10.73 2.52 -3.61
N LEU A 30 -10.16 1.41 -4.07
CA LEU A 30 -9.49 1.32 -5.37
C LEU A 30 -10.42 1.02 -6.55
N VAL A 31 -11.70 0.71 -6.30
CA VAL A 31 -12.68 0.37 -7.37
C VAL A 31 -12.78 1.50 -8.41
N SER A 32 -12.91 2.75 -7.97
CA SER A 32 -13.04 3.90 -8.87
C SER A 32 -11.80 4.10 -9.76
N MET A 33 -10.60 3.89 -9.21
CA MET A 33 -9.35 3.98 -9.98
C MET A 33 -9.26 2.85 -11.00
N TRP A 34 -9.55 1.61 -10.59
CA TRP A 34 -9.52 0.46 -11.48
C TRP A 34 -10.50 0.61 -12.66
N LEU A 35 -11.73 1.08 -12.39
CA LEU A 35 -12.74 1.32 -13.44
C LEU A 35 -12.29 2.36 -14.48
N LYS A 36 -11.44 3.31 -14.09
CA LYS A 36 -10.87 4.34 -14.97
C LYS A 36 -9.57 3.91 -15.64
N GLY A 37 -9.04 2.72 -15.33
CA GLY A 37 -7.71 2.30 -15.76
C GLY A 37 -6.58 3.10 -15.12
N GLU A 38 -6.83 3.72 -13.97
CA GLU A 38 -5.85 4.48 -13.20
C GLU A 38 -5.06 3.56 -12.25
N TYR A 39 -3.84 3.96 -11.93
CA TYR A 39 -2.93 3.22 -11.06
C TYR A 39 -2.33 4.16 -10.00
N PHE A 40 -2.09 3.64 -8.81
CA PHE A 40 -1.39 4.38 -7.75
C PHE A 40 0.14 4.12 -7.81
N PRO A 41 0.97 5.02 -7.26
CA PRO A 41 2.42 4.83 -7.15
C PRO A 41 2.78 3.64 -6.26
N LEU A 42 3.59 2.71 -6.76
CA LEU A 42 4.20 1.65 -5.95
C LEU A 42 5.56 2.14 -5.45
N LEU A 43 5.55 2.91 -4.36
CA LEU A 43 6.74 3.58 -3.81
C LEU A 43 7.74 2.56 -3.24
N TYR A 44 9.02 2.79 -3.48
CA TYR A 44 10.09 1.86 -3.12
C TYR A 44 11.12 2.48 -2.18
N SER A 45 11.56 3.71 -2.46
CA SER A 45 12.55 4.38 -1.61
C SER A 45 11.96 4.68 -0.24
N ARG A 46 12.79 4.53 0.80
CA ARG A 46 12.39 4.79 2.19
C ARG A 46 11.78 6.19 2.36
N ALA A 47 12.40 7.20 1.76
CA ALA A 47 11.92 8.58 1.86
C ALA A 47 10.53 8.75 1.25
N ALA A 48 10.27 8.15 0.08
CA ALA A 48 8.96 8.22 -0.56
C ALA A 48 7.90 7.46 0.26
N VAL A 49 8.25 6.25 0.74
CA VAL A 49 7.35 5.45 1.60
C VAL A 49 7.02 6.21 2.88
N GLU A 50 8.01 6.76 3.58
CA GLU A 50 7.81 7.53 4.82
C GLU A 50 6.95 8.78 4.59
N ALA A 51 7.12 9.48 3.46
CA ALA A 51 6.31 10.64 3.11
C ALA A 51 4.84 10.29 2.82
N ALA A 52 4.56 9.10 2.27
CA ALA A 52 3.22 8.62 1.96
C ALA A 52 2.57 7.78 3.08
N THR A 53 3.27 7.57 4.21
CA THR A 53 2.80 6.68 5.27
C THR A 53 1.65 7.30 6.05
N GLU A 54 0.47 6.66 6.02
CA GLU A 54 -0.69 7.09 6.83
C GLU A 54 -0.67 6.53 8.26
N SER A 55 -0.09 5.35 8.48
CA SER A 55 0.02 4.73 9.81
C SER A 55 1.28 3.88 9.94
N ARG A 56 1.86 3.85 11.15
CA ARG A 56 3.07 3.06 11.45
C ARG A 56 2.84 2.20 12.68
N ILE A 57 2.99 0.89 12.51
CA ILE A 57 2.93 -0.08 13.60
C ILE A 57 4.36 -0.56 13.88
N HIS A 58 4.83 -0.37 15.11
CA HIS A 58 6.13 -0.88 15.54
C HIS A 58 5.95 -2.18 16.32
N LEU A 59 6.22 -3.30 15.65
CA LEU A 59 6.11 -4.63 16.25
C LEU A 59 7.40 -4.95 17.00
N VAL A 60 7.27 -5.27 18.28
CA VAL A 60 8.38 -5.75 19.13
C VAL A 60 8.11 -7.17 19.59
N PRO A 61 9.14 -7.98 19.85
CA PRO A 61 8.95 -9.33 20.39
C PRO A 61 8.11 -9.30 21.68
N GLY A 62 7.13 -10.20 21.77
CA GLY A 62 6.41 -10.42 23.02
C GLY A 62 7.36 -10.97 24.07
N THR A 63 7.29 -10.46 25.30
CA THR A 63 8.05 -11.01 26.42
C THR A 63 7.56 -12.44 26.68
N GLN A 64 8.33 -13.45 26.27
CA GLN A 64 8.03 -14.84 26.66
C GLN A 64 8.25 -14.96 28.18
N THR A 65 7.16 -15.08 28.94
CA THR A 65 7.24 -15.56 30.32
C THR A 65 7.42 -17.06 30.26
N LYS A 66 8.55 -17.54 30.79
CA LYS A 66 8.87 -18.96 30.86
C LYS A 66 8.07 -19.64 31.97
#